data_AF-A0A165ENQ9-F1
#
_entry.id   AF-A0A165ENQ9-F1
#
_cell.length_a   1.000
_cell.length_b   1.000
_cell.length_c   1.000
_cell.angle_alpha   90.00
_cell.angle_beta   90.00
_cell.angle_gamma   90.00
#
_symmetry.space_group_name_H-M   'P 1'
#
loop_
_entity.id
_entity.type
_entity.pdbx_description
1 polymer ?
#
loop_
_entity_poly.entity_id
_entity_poly.type
_entity_poly.pdbx_seq_one_letter_code
_entity_poly.pdbx_strand_id
1 'polypeptide(L)'
;MKAEPDSRVVKGKDVKFSVDDFEVAGTTAWEGVRSYEARNIMRDKMRVGDKVLFYHSNCKNPGIAALAEVSKEAYPDHTAWDASHPYYDAKTDKDKPRWYMVDVRFVRRVQHFVPLAVLKTLDAHDLEYIRDEHKAAVKSMALINQGRLSVQPVSQLAYDAITLMGERGGFATEAGAKRKRAEKEQGDDEEAGGRVTRQRRKR
;
A
#
# COMPACT_ATOMS: atom_id res chain seq x y z
N MET A 1 -1.78 4.80 5.42
CA MET A 1 -0.77 4.70 6.48
C MET A 1 0.18 3.56 6.13
N LYS A 2 1.50 3.75 6.33
CA LYS A 2 2.53 2.79 5.91
C LYS A 2 2.96 1.91 7.08
N ALA A 3 3.07 0.60 6.84
CA ALA A 3 3.62 -0.39 7.76
C ALA A 3 4.58 -1.31 7.00
N GLU A 4 5.44 -2.04 7.72
CA GLU A 4 6.46 -2.91 7.11
C GLU A 4 6.03 -4.37 7.24
N PRO A 5 5.73 -5.07 6.14
CA PRO A 5 5.23 -6.44 6.21
C PRO A 5 6.35 -7.47 6.45
N ASP A 6 7.60 -7.11 6.15
CA ASP A 6 8.76 -7.97 6.30
C ASP A 6 9.49 -7.64 7.61
N SER A 7 10.17 -8.64 8.19
CA SER A 7 10.90 -8.46 9.45
C SER A 7 12.02 -7.44 9.31
N ARG A 8 12.10 -6.51 10.25
CA ARG A 8 13.19 -5.54 10.37
C ARG A 8 13.39 -5.16 11.83
N VAL A 9 14.63 -5.23 12.29
CA VAL A 9 14.95 -4.93 13.68
C VAL A 9 15.32 -3.45 13.86
N VAL A 10 14.65 -2.79 14.81
CA VAL A 10 14.95 -1.43 15.29
C VAL A 10 15.23 -1.50 16.77
N LYS A 11 16.43 -1.09 17.21
CA LYS A 11 16.85 -1.14 18.63
C LYS A 11 16.56 -2.50 19.29
N GLY A 12 16.81 -3.60 18.57
CA GLY A 12 16.61 -4.96 19.09
C GLY A 12 15.16 -5.46 19.11
N LYS A 13 14.21 -4.72 18.54
CA LYS A 13 12.80 -5.11 18.42
C LYS A 13 12.42 -5.25 16.95
N ASP A 14 11.72 -6.33 16.60
CA ASP A 14 11.13 -6.46 15.27
C ASP A 14 9.95 -5.51 15.14
N VAL A 15 9.91 -4.72 14.07
CA VAL A 15 8.84 -3.74 13.78
C VAL A 15 7.91 -4.19 12.65
N LYS A 16 7.96 -5.48 12.31
CA LYS A 16 7.05 -6.11 11.35
C LYS A 16 5.59 -5.89 11.75
N PHE A 17 4.79 -5.39 10.81
CA PHE A 17 3.35 -5.37 10.87
C PHE A 17 2.76 -5.49 9.45
N SER A 18 2.38 -6.71 9.09
CA SER A 18 1.79 -7.06 7.80
C SER A 18 0.28 -6.89 7.79
N VAL A 19 -0.34 -7.14 6.63
CA VAL A 19 -1.81 -7.14 6.53
C VAL A 19 -2.42 -8.34 7.27
N ASP A 20 -1.70 -9.45 7.38
CA ASP A 20 -2.12 -10.63 8.13
C ASP A 20 -2.17 -10.30 9.63
N ASP A 21 -1.14 -9.60 10.13
CA ASP A 21 -1.07 -9.14 11.52
C ASP A 21 -2.21 -8.15 11.82
N PHE A 22 -2.52 -7.24 10.87
CA PHE A 22 -3.58 -6.26 11.06
C PHE A 22 -4.99 -6.88 11.04
N GLU A 23 -5.24 -7.84 10.15
CA GLU A 23 -6.51 -8.58 10.12
C GLU A 23 -6.75 -9.35 11.41
N VAL A 24 -5.73 -10.01 11.96
CA VAL A 24 -5.80 -10.71 13.25
C VAL A 24 -6.03 -9.73 14.41
N ALA A 25 -5.33 -8.59 14.40
CA ALA A 25 -5.49 -7.58 15.45
C ALA A 25 -6.89 -6.95 15.44
N GLY A 26 -7.51 -6.80 14.27
CA GLY A 26 -8.81 -6.15 14.08
C GLY A 26 -8.76 -4.63 14.29
N THR A 27 -8.35 -4.17 15.48
CA THR A 27 -8.07 -2.77 15.77
C THR A 27 -6.70 -2.65 16.42
N THR A 28 -5.89 -1.68 15.98
CA THR A 28 -4.57 -1.42 16.57
C THR A 28 -4.35 0.06 16.80
N ALA A 29 -3.61 0.40 17.85
CA ALA A 29 -3.01 1.71 17.99
C ALA A 29 -1.93 1.88 16.92
N TRP A 30 -1.98 2.99 16.17
CA TRP A 30 -1.02 3.32 15.12
C TRP A 30 0.16 4.09 15.69
N GLU A 31 0.93 3.38 16.51
CA GLU A 31 2.02 3.92 17.31
C GLU A 31 3.30 4.20 16.48
N GLY A 32 4.33 4.74 17.12
CA GLY A 32 5.70 4.71 16.56
C GLY A 32 5.98 5.78 15.52
N VAL A 33 5.01 6.66 15.24
CA VAL A 33 5.19 7.79 14.32
C VAL A 33 6.09 8.83 14.97
N ARG A 34 7.27 9.06 14.38
CA ARG A 34 8.29 10.03 14.83
C ARG A 34 8.60 11.13 13.81
N SER A 35 7.67 11.37 12.87
CA SER A 35 7.69 12.52 11.96
C SER A 35 6.70 13.58 12.45
N TYR A 36 7.16 14.82 12.62
CA TYR A 36 6.30 15.94 13.03
C TYR A 36 5.13 16.18 12.07
N GLU A 37 5.38 16.03 10.77
CA GLU A 37 4.34 16.20 9.74
C GLU A 37 3.30 15.09 9.82
N ALA A 38 3.75 13.82 9.89
CA ALA A 38 2.85 12.67 10.01
C ALA A 38 2.03 12.75 11.31
N ARG A 39 2.66 13.14 12.42
CA ARG A 39 1.98 13.41 13.69
C ARG A 39 0.91 14.49 13.54
N ASN A 40 1.23 15.62 12.93
CA ASN A 40 0.27 16.72 12.76
C ASN A 40 -0.93 16.27 11.91
N ILE A 41 -0.71 15.45 10.89
CA ILE A 41 -1.82 14.88 10.10
C ILE A 41 -2.74 14.04 10.99
N MET A 42 -2.18 13.13 11.79
CA MET A 42 -3.00 12.31 12.71
C MET A 42 -3.73 13.18 13.73
N ARG A 43 -3.02 14.11 14.39
CA ARG A 43 -3.56 14.94 15.47
C ARG A 43 -4.62 15.92 14.99
N ASP A 44 -4.35 16.63 13.90
CA ASP A 44 -5.13 17.81 13.52
C ASP A 44 -6.22 17.45 12.51
N LYS A 45 -6.00 16.43 11.66
CA LYS A 45 -6.83 16.17 10.48
C LYS A 45 -7.65 14.89 10.53
N MET A 46 -7.18 13.84 11.21
CA MET A 46 -7.92 12.57 11.25
C MET A 46 -9.11 12.66 12.21
N ARG A 47 -10.24 12.09 11.80
CA ARG A 47 -11.48 11.97 12.56
C ARG A 47 -11.96 10.52 12.56
N VAL A 48 -12.77 10.13 13.55
CA VAL A 48 -13.39 8.80 13.57
C VAL A 48 -14.22 8.61 12.29
N GLY A 49 -14.06 7.45 11.65
CA GLY A 49 -14.70 7.10 10.38
C GLY A 49 -13.91 7.51 9.13
N ASP A 50 -12.80 8.24 9.27
CA ASP A 50 -11.93 8.54 8.13
C ASP A 50 -11.36 7.25 7.54
N LYS A 51 -11.43 7.14 6.21
CA LYS A 51 -10.96 5.96 5.48
C LYS A 51 -9.45 5.95 5.36
N VAL A 52 -8.85 4.77 5.47
CA VAL A 52 -7.40 4.55 5.47
C VAL A 52 -7.02 3.50 4.43
N LEU A 53 -6.05 3.85 3.59
CA LEU A 53 -5.32 2.87 2.77
C LEU A 53 -4.15 2.29 3.59
N PHE A 54 -4.17 0.99 3.87
CA PHE A 54 -3.08 0.30 4.55
C PHE A 54 -2.02 -0.14 3.52
N TYR A 55 -0.82 0.42 3.65
CA TYR A 55 0.25 0.32 2.67
C TYR A 55 1.44 -0.46 3.22
N HIS A 56 1.86 -1.49 2.50
CA HIS A 56 3.11 -2.21 2.71
C HIS A 56 4.29 -1.39 2.17
N SER A 57 5.19 -1.03 3.07
CA SER A 57 6.40 -0.25 2.80
C SER A 57 7.66 -1.04 3.14
N ASN A 58 8.81 -0.59 2.61
CA ASN A 58 10.12 -1.18 2.90
C ASN A 58 10.18 -2.71 2.71
N CYS A 59 9.51 -3.21 1.68
CA CYS A 59 9.46 -4.61 1.32
C CYS A 59 9.72 -4.78 -0.18
N LYS A 60 9.93 -6.03 -0.61
CA LYS A 60 10.17 -6.36 -2.02
C LYS A 60 9.05 -5.88 -2.95
N ASN A 61 7.80 -5.99 -2.49
CA ASN A 61 6.60 -5.66 -3.27
C ASN A 61 5.77 -4.61 -2.51
N PRO A 62 6.12 -3.32 -2.56
CA PRO A 62 5.39 -2.30 -1.83
C PRO A 62 4.08 -1.92 -2.54
N GLY A 63 3.05 -1.59 -1.78
CA GLY A 63 1.71 -1.36 -2.32
C GLY A 63 0.59 -1.39 -1.28
N ILE A 64 -0.64 -1.23 -1.73
CA ILE A 64 -1.82 -1.19 -0.86
C ILE A 64 -2.35 -2.61 -0.72
N ALA A 65 -2.48 -3.07 0.53
CA ALA A 65 -2.90 -4.42 0.88
C ALA A 65 -4.28 -4.50 1.53
N ALA A 66 -4.75 -3.42 2.16
CA ALA A 66 -6.05 -3.41 2.82
C ALA A 66 -6.66 -2.00 2.91
N LEU A 67 -7.96 -1.98 3.16
CA LEU A 67 -8.74 -0.84 3.59
C LEU A 67 -8.97 -0.92 5.10
N ALA A 68 -8.94 0.23 5.72
CA ALA A 68 -9.12 0.39 7.15
C ALA A 68 -9.82 1.73 7.42
N GLU A 69 -10.11 2.01 8.68
CA GLU A 69 -10.73 3.28 9.10
C GLU A 69 -10.23 3.71 10.47
N VAL A 70 -10.26 5.03 10.72
CA VAL A 70 -9.94 5.56 12.05
C VAL A 70 -11.09 5.23 13.00
N SER A 71 -10.78 4.51 14.07
CA SER A 71 -11.73 4.12 15.11
C SER A 71 -11.62 4.97 16.38
N LYS A 72 -10.48 5.66 16.57
CA LYS A 72 -10.26 6.62 17.66
C LYS A 72 -9.39 7.77 17.17
N GLU A 73 -9.83 8.99 17.47
CA GLU A 73 -9.07 10.22 17.23
C GLU A 73 -7.76 10.26 18.02
N ALA A 74 -6.90 11.20 17.66
CA ALA A 74 -5.54 11.23 18.14
C ALA A 74 -5.44 11.40 19.67
N TYR A 75 -4.54 10.63 20.26
CA TYR A 75 -4.19 10.69 21.67
C TYR A 75 -2.69 10.50 21.85
N PRO A 76 -2.12 10.86 23.02
CA PRO A 76 -0.68 10.73 23.25
C PRO A 76 -0.17 9.31 22.99
N ASP A 77 0.90 9.21 22.20
CA ASP A 77 1.59 7.95 21.96
C ASP A 77 2.41 7.57 23.20
N HIS A 78 1.85 6.70 24.03
CA HIS A 78 2.48 6.27 25.27
C HIS A 78 3.71 5.37 25.04
N THR A 79 3.91 4.78 23.85
CA THR A 79 5.10 3.98 23.55
C THR A 79 6.37 4.85 23.50
N ALA A 80 6.21 6.16 23.30
CA ALA A 80 7.31 7.11 23.33
C ALA A 80 7.95 7.26 24.72
N TRP A 81 7.26 6.87 25.80
CA TRP A 81 7.79 6.90 27.17
C TRP A 81 8.38 5.57 27.64
N ASP A 82 8.20 4.50 26.88
CA ASP A 82 8.72 3.17 27.22
C ASP A 82 10.14 3.00 26.65
N ALA A 83 11.14 2.95 27.54
CA ALA A 83 12.55 2.80 27.18
C ALA A 83 12.88 1.49 26.44
N SER A 84 12.02 0.47 26.54
CA SER A 84 12.17 -0.80 25.83
C SER A 84 11.59 -0.76 24.41
N HIS A 85 10.80 0.27 24.08
CA HIS A 85 10.14 0.41 22.80
C HIS A 85 11.13 0.90 21.72
N PRO A 86 11.09 0.37 20.46
CA PRO A 86 11.98 0.81 19.38
C PRO A 86 11.92 2.32 19.14
N TYR A 87 10.77 2.93 19.39
CA TYR A 87 10.50 4.34 19.16
C TYR A 87 10.46 5.18 20.45
N TYR A 88 11.09 4.73 21.53
CA TYR A 88 11.32 5.55 22.73
C TYR A 88 11.93 6.92 22.39
N ASP A 89 11.42 7.99 23.01
CA ASP A 89 11.96 9.34 22.96
C ASP A 89 12.10 9.92 24.38
N ALA A 90 13.33 9.89 24.91
CA ALA A 90 13.65 10.41 26.24
C ALA A 90 13.33 11.90 26.46
N LYS A 91 13.04 12.65 25.39
CA LYS A 91 12.77 14.09 25.45
C LYS A 91 11.28 14.42 25.52
N THR A 92 10.38 13.46 25.27
CA THR A 92 8.94 13.69 25.45
C THR A 92 8.53 13.43 26.89
N ASP A 93 7.68 14.31 27.43
CA ASP A 93 7.10 14.16 28.75
C ASP A 93 5.59 13.87 28.65
N LYS A 94 4.96 13.51 29.78
CA LYS A 94 3.54 13.12 29.84
C LYS A 94 2.58 14.31 29.84
N ASP A 95 3.02 15.44 30.38
CA ASP A 95 2.19 16.65 30.52
C ASP A 95 2.14 17.44 29.20
N LYS A 96 3.18 17.29 28.37
CA LYS A 96 3.32 17.91 27.05
C LYS A 96 3.82 16.88 26.02
N PRO A 97 2.98 15.90 25.66
CA PRO A 97 3.36 14.83 24.73
C PRO A 97 3.74 15.39 23.36
N ARG A 98 4.91 14.95 22.87
CA ARG A 98 5.39 15.30 21.52
C ARG A 98 4.77 14.45 20.43
N TRP A 99 4.41 13.21 20.76
CA TRP A 99 3.98 12.19 19.81
C TRP A 99 2.54 11.78 20.09
N TYR A 100 1.82 11.50 19.01
CA TYR A 100 0.41 11.15 19.03
C TYR A 100 0.20 9.95 18.11
N MET A 101 -0.81 9.16 18.43
CA MET A 101 -1.28 8.04 17.62
C MET A 101 -2.80 8.06 17.54
N VAL A 102 -3.35 7.30 16.62
CA VAL A 102 -4.80 7.05 16.45
C VAL A 102 -5.04 5.55 16.57
N ASP A 103 -6.28 5.12 16.83
CA ASP A 103 -6.62 3.70 16.65
C ASP A 103 -7.22 3.50 15.27
N VAL A 104 -6.76 2.47 14.56
CA VAL A 104 -7.22 2.13 13.22
C VAL A 104 -7.83 0.73 13.26
N ARG A 105 -9.05 0.62 12.72
CA ARG A 105 -9.78 -0.63 12.58
C ARG A 105 -9.63 -1.17 11.16
N PHE A 106 -9.23 -2.42 11.06
CA PHE A 106 -9.23 -3.19 9.83
C PHE A 106 -10.65 -3.31 9.29
N VAL A 107 -10.83 -3.04 8.00
CA VAL A 107 -12.14 -3.19 7.33
C VAL A 107 -12.13 -4.43 6.44
N ARG A 108 -11.18 -4.50 5.49
CA ARG A 108 -11.00 -5.67 4.62
C ARG A 108 -9.69 -5.57 3.83
N ARG A 109 -9.22 -6.71 3.32
CA ARG A 109 -8.21 -6.75 2.26
C ARG A 109 -8.74 -6.15 0.95
N VAL A 110 -7.83 -5.65 0.13
CA VAL A 110 -8.13 -5.49 -1.30
C VAL A 110 -8.10 -6.87 -1.96
N GLN A 111 -8.99 -7.12 -2.93
CA GLN A 111 -9.03 -8.38 -3.66
C GLN A 111 -7.79 -8.52 -4.55
N HIS A 112 -7.32 -7.40 -5.10
CA HIS A 112 -6.12 -7.28 -5.88
C HIS A 112 -5.15 -6.33 -5.19
N PHE A 113 -4.01 -6.85 -4.72
CA PHE A 113 -2.94 -6.01 -4.17
C PHE A 113 -2.55 -4.94 -5.19
N VAL A 114 -2.52 -3.67 -4.78
CA VAL A 114 -2.25 -2.53 -5.68
C VAL A 114 -0.79 -2.10 -5.53
N PRO A 115 0.12 -2.49 -6.43
CA PRO A 115 1.55 -2.22 -6.26
C PRO A 115 1.87 -0.75 -6.50
N LEU A 116 2.87 -0.22 -5.78
CA LEU A 116 3.39 1.13 -6.01
C LEU A 116 3.83 1.34 -7.46
N ALA A 117 4.40 0.32 -8.10
CA ALA A 117 4.84 0.38 -9.49
C ALA A 117 3.67 0.68 -10.44
N VAL A 118 2.50 0.09 -10.21
CA VAL A 118 1.28 0.37 -10.99
C VAL A 118 0.81 1.80 -10.76
N LEU A 119 0.79 2.27 -9.51
CA LEU A 119 0.40 3.66 -9.21
C LEU A 119 1.31 4.69 -9.88
N LYS A 120 2.62 4.41 -9.97
CA LYS A 120 3.60 5.27 -10.65
C LYS A 120 3.46 5.26 -12.17
N THR A 121 2.98 4.16 -12.74
CA THR A 121 2.89 3.93 -14.19
C THR A 121 1.44 3.90 -14.68
N LEU A 122 0.50 4.48 -13.93
CA LEU A 122 -0.93 4.31 -14.14
C LEU A 122 -1.42 4.67 -15.54
N ASP A 123 -0.77 5.61 -16.23
CA ASP A 123 -1.09 5.96 -17.63
C ASP A 123 -0.84 4.83 -18.62
N ALA A 124 0.11 3.95 -18.32
CA ALA A 124 0.46 2.81 -19.17
C ALA A 124 -0.52 1.64 -19.04
N HIS A 125 -1.50 1.74 -18.13
CA HIS A 125 -2.53 0.73 -17.93
C HIS A 125 -3.86 1.24 -18.51
N ASP A 126 -4.45 0.42 -19.37
CA ASP A 126 -5.77 0.68 -19.93
C ASP A 126 -6.85 0.08 -19.00
N LEU A 127 -7.25 0.88 -18.01
CA LEU A 127 -8.26 0.49 -17.02
C LEU A 127 -9.54 1.29 -17.30
N GLU A 128 -10.52 0.67 -17.97
CA GLU A 128 -11.79 1.32 -18.37
C GLU A 128 -12.53 2.00 -17.20
N TYR A 129 -12.34 1.51 -15.97
CA TYR A 129 -12.97 2.03 -14.77
C TYR A 129 -12.18 3.18 -14.09
N ILE A 130 -11.02 3.56 -14.63
CA ILE A 130 -10.17 4.65 -14.14
C ILE A 130 -10.11 5.79 -15.16
N ARG A 131 -10.89 6.86 -14.89
CA ARG A 131 -10.89 8.12 -15.64
C ARG A 131 -9.61 8.94 -15.44
N ASP A 132 -9.38 9.91 -16.32
CA ASP A 132 -8.19 10.78 -16.27
C ASP A 132 -8.05 11.56 -14.96
N GLU A 133 -9.17 12.02 -14.39
CA GLU A 133 -9.22 12.68 -13.09
C GLU A 133 -8.74 11.77 -11.94
N HIS A 134 -9.06 10.47 -12.00
CA HIS A 134 -8.53 9.47 -11.06
C HIS A 134 -7.01 9.35 -11.22
N LYS A 135 -6.52 9.26 -12.47
CA LYS A 135 -5.07 9.16 -12.75
C LYS A 135 -4.32 10.38 -12.23
N ALA A 136 -4.83 11.58 -12.47
CA ALA A 136 -4.28 12.83 -11.97
C ALA A 136 -4.24 12.87 -10.44
N ALA A 137 -5.34 12.48 -9.79
CA ALA A 137 -5.42 12.44 -8.33
C ALA A 137 -4.40 11.46 -7.73
N VAL A 138 -4.27 10.24 -8.28
CA VAL A 138 -3.28 9.25 -7.82
C VAL A 138 -1.85 9.78 -7.97
N LYS A 139 -1.52 10.40 -9.10
CA LYS A 139 -0.19 10.98 -9.33
C LYS A 139 0.15 12.15 -8.42
N SER A 140 -0.86 12.92 -7.98
CA SER A 140 -0.67 14.00 -7.02
C SER A 140 -0.45 13.53 -5.58
N MET A 141 -0.70 12.25 -5.26
CA MET A 141 -0.60 11.75 -3.90
C MET A 141 0.80 11.99 -3.31
N ALA A 142 0.84 12.30 -2.02
CA ALA A 142 2.08 12.34 -1.24
C ALA A 142 2.82 10.97 -1.26
N LEU A 143 2.13 9.87 -1.55
CA LEU A 143 2.76 8.55 -1.73
C LEU A 143 3.79 8.56 -2.87
N ILE A 144 3.47 9.26 -3.96
CA ILE A 144 4.29 9.37 -5.16
C ILE A 144 5.34 10.47 -4.98
N ASN A 145 4.94 11.62 -4.43
CA ASN A 145 5.76 12.83 -4.41
C ASN A 145 6.58 13.02 -3.12
N GLN A 146 6.22 12.32 -2.03
CA GLN A 146 6.85 12.44 -0.71
C GLN A 146 7.02 11.05 -0.06
N GLY A 147 7.88 10.23 -0.66
CA GLY A 147 8.04 8.81 -0.29
C GLY A 147 8.37 8.54 1.19
N ARG A 148 9.00 9.48 1.89
CA ARG A 148 9.42 9.35 3.31
C ARG A 148 8.32 9.64 4.33
N LEU A 149 7.20 10.24 3.92
CA LEU A 149 6.09 10.53 4.83
C LEU A 149 5.26 9.26 5.07
N SER A 150 5.09 8.83 6.32
CA SER A 150 4.44 7.54 6.67
C SER A 150 2.92 7.62 6.85
N VAL A 151 2.43 8.79 7.22
CA VAL A 151 0.99 9.12 7.30
C VAL A 151 0.74 10.28 6.36
N GLN A 152 -0.19 10.10 5.43
CA GLN A 152 -0.35 10.97 4.27
C GLN A 152 -1.84 11.23 4.04
N PRO A 153 -2.24 12.48 3.72
CA PRO A 153 -3.60 12.73 3.26
C PRO A 153 -3.80 12.12 1.86
N VAL A 154 -5.01 11.67 1.59
CA VAL A 154 -5.43 11.13 0.29
C VAL A 154 -6.71 11.84 -0.10
N SER A 155 -6.79 12.38 -1.32
CA SER A 155 -8.05 12.97 -1.81
C SER A 155 -9.10 11.86 -2.00
N GLN A 156 -10.38 12.22 -1.91
CA GLN A 156 -11.46 11.25 -2.13
C GLN A 156 -11.32 10.56 -3.50
N LEU A 157 -10.98 11.34 -4.54
CA LEU A 157 -10.81 10.84 -5.89
C LEU A 157 -9.67 9.81 -6.01
N ALA A 158 -8.55 10.03 -5.32
CA ALA A 158 -7.44 9.06 -5.28
C ALA A 158 -7.80 7.82 -4.46
N TYR A 159 -8.54 7.98 -3.35
CA TYR A 159 -9.02 6.87 -2.54
C TYR A 159 -9.97 5.96 -3.34
N ASP A 160 -10.92 6.56 -4.06
CA ASP A 160 -11.90 5.85 -4.88
C ASP A 160 -11.20 5.08 -6.02
N ALA A 161 -10.23 5.72 -6.69
CA ALA A 161 -9.42 5.08 -7.72
C ALA A 161 -8.69 3.84 -7.20
N ILE A 162 -8.00 3.95 -6.06
CA ILE A 162 -7.25 2.84 -5.45
C ILE A 162 -8.20 1.74 -4.96
N THR A 163 -9.37 2.11 -4.44
CA THR A 163 -10.40 1.15 -4.03
C THR A 163 -10.91 0.35 -5.24
N LEU A 164 -11.26 1.02 -6.33
CA LEU A 164 -11.68 0.39 -7.57
C LEU A 164 -10.59 -0.53 -8.15
N MET A 165 -9.34 -0.08 -8.15
CA MET A 165 -8.20 -0.91 -8.56
C MET A 165 -8.08 -2.16 -7.67
N GLY A 166 -8.19 -1.98 -6.36
CA GLY A 166 -8.13 -3.06 -5.39
C GLY A 166 -9.30 -4.06 -5.49
N GLU A 167 -10.43 -3.65 -6.07
CA GLU A 167 -11.60 -4.50 -6.31
C GLU A 167 -11.59 -5.18 -7.68
N ARG A 168 -11.15 -4.47 -8.73
CA ARG A 168 -11.31 -4.93 -10.13
C ARG A 168 -10.03 -5.46 -10.77
N GLY A 169 -8.85 -5.11 -10.25
CA GLY A 169 -7.58 -5.59 -10.80
C GLY A 169 -7.37 -5.19 -12.26
N GLY A 170 -6.87 -6.09 -13.10
CA GLY A 170 -6.70 -5.82 -14.54
C GLY A 170 -5.46 -5.01 -14.93
N PHE A 171 -4.70 -4.50 -13.96
CA PHE A 171 -3.36 -3.95 -14.19
C PHE A 171 -2.31 -5.07 -14.28
N ALA A 172 -1.39 -4.96 -15.22
CA ALA A 172 -0.29 -5.90 -15.34
C ALA A 172 0.71 -5.67 -14.19
N THR A 173 0.89 -6.67 -13.33
CA THR A 173 2.06 -6.71 -12.44
C THR A 173 3.27 -7.16 -13.25
N GLU A 174 4.50 -6.83 -12.84
CA GLU A 174 5.70 -7.34 -13.55
C GLU A 174 5.71 -8.88 -13.65
N ALA A 175 5.08 -9.58 -12.70
CA ALA A 175 4.86 -11.03 -12.75
C ALA A 175 3.82 -11.43 -13.82
N GLY A 176 2.74 -10.66 -13.98
CA GLY A 176 1.75 -10.85 -15.04
C GLY A 176 2.29 -10.51 -16.44
N ALA A 177 3.15 -9.50 -16.55
CA ALA A 177 3.85 -9.15 -17.79
C ALA A 177 4.84 -10.25 -18.21
N LYS A 178 5.58 -10.84 -17.25
CA LYS A 178 6.44 -12.01 -17.49
C LYS A 178 5.63 -13.24 -17.92
N ARG A 179 4.48 -13.53 -17.29
CA ARG A 179 3.59 -14.62 -17.71
C ARG A 179 3.03 -14.40 -19.12
N LYS A 180 2.47 -13.22 -19.42
CA LYS A 180 1.98 -12.90 -20.77
C LYS A 180 3.07 -12.98 -21.84
N ARG A 181 4.31 -12.60 -21.51
CA ARG A 181 5.44 -12.72 -22.43
C ARG A 181 5.84 -14.17 -22.68
N ALA A 182 5.86 -15.00 -21.64
CA ALA A 182 6.11 -16.44 -21.76
C ALA A 182 5.01 -17.19 -22.51
N GLU A 183 3.74 -16.84 -22.29
CA GLU A 183 2.58 -17.40 -23.02
C GLU A 183 2.59 -16.99 -24.50
N LYS A 184 3.01 -15.76 -24.81
CA LYS A 184 3.16 -15.29 -26.19
C LYS A 184 4.32 -15.95 -26.93
N GLU A 185 5.45 -16.14 -26.25
CA GLU A 185 6.61 -16.86 -26.81
C GLU A 185 6.30 -18.35 -27.05
N GLN A 186 5.47 -18.99 -26.22
CA GLN A 186 5.00 -20.38 -26.45
C GLN A 186 3.98 -20.50 -27.59
N GLY A 187 3.07 -19.53 -27.75
CA GLY A 187 2.11 -19.52 -28.85
C GLY A 187 2.77 -19.30 -30.23
N ASP A 188 3.80 -18.45 -30.29
CA ASP A 188 4.54 -18.18 -31.53
C ASP A 188 5.38 -19.41 -31.97
N ASP A 189 5.90 -20.22 -31.04
CA ASP A 189 6.64 -21.46 -31.34
C ASP A 189 5.72 -22.60 -31.85
N GLU A 190 4.50 -22.73 -31.31
CA GLU A 190 3.50 -23.70 -31.80
C GLU A 190 2.99 -23.34 -33.21
N GLU A 191 2.82 -22.06 -33.52
CA GLU A 191 2.37 -21.60 -34.84
C GLU A 191 3.47 -21.76 -35.91
N ALA A 192 4.75 -21.64 -35.53
CA ALA A 192 5.89 -21.90 -36.40
C ALA A 192 6.07 -23.41 -36.73
N GLY A 193 5.74 -24.30 -35.80
CA GLY A 193 5.83 -25.76 -35.98
C GLY A 193 4.77 -26.38 -36.90
N GLY A 194 3.63 -25.70 -37.11
CA GLY A 194 2.48 -26.24 -37.86
C GLY A 194 2.56 -26.11 -39.40
N ARG A 195 3.55 -25.39 -39.96
CA ARG A 195 3.58 -25.05 -41.39
C ARG A 195 4.41 -25.97 -42.30
N VAL A 196 5.04 -27.01 -41.77
CA VAL A 196 5.87 -27.94 -42.57
C VAL A 196 5.22 -29.32 -42.64
N THR A 197 4.32 -29.52 -43.62
CA THR A 197 4.18 -30.73 -44.47
C THR A 197 2.75 -30.88 -45.01
N ARG A 198 2.47 -30.30 -46.17
CA ARG A 198 1.52 -30.89 -47.14
C ARG A 198 1.74 -30.30 -48.52
N GLN A 199 2.82 -30.69 -49.17
CA GLN A 199 2.90 -30.60 -50.62
C GLN A 199 3.43 -31.90 -51.23
N ARG A 200 2.60 -32.39 -52.17
CA ARG A 200 2.93 -33.22 -53.34
C ARG A 200 3.29 -34.69 -53.11
N ARG A 201 2.32 -35.56 -53.41
CA ARG A 201 2.53 -36.66 -54.38
C ARG A 201 1.30 -36.80 -55.28
N LYS A 202 1.40 -36.25 -56.50
CA LYS A 202 0.71 -36.75 -57.70
C LYS A 202 1.70 -37.67 -58.41
N ARG A 203 1.32 -38.92 -58.62
CA ARG A 203 1.54 -39.71 -59.83
C ARG A 203 0.75 -41.00 -59.70
#